data_AF-S5ZSA7-F1
#
_entry.id   AF-S5ZSA7-F1
#
_cell.length_a   1.000
_cell.length_b   1.000
_cell.length_c   1.000
_cell.angle_alpha   90.00
_cell.angle_beta   90.00
_cell.angle_gamma   90.00
#
_symmetry.space_group_name_H-M   'P 1'
#
loop_
_entity.id
_entity.type
_entity.pdbx_description
1 polymer ?
#
loop_
_entity_poly.entity_id
_entity_poly.type
_entity_poly.pdbx_seq_one_letter_code
_entity_poly.pdbx_strand_id
1 'polypeptide(L)'
;MKNIIKTVFAGIFTLVFFAACDMGNKTALLDILSQKEVGAPEKIAAVNLISGERRKNVKEEVFNALGIAAGNITASDAAKKIAAASNTTVNGIAFEENRALAYDDKDGTFIVSVKGTKDGVRFETRIEANGFTHPYINTSLGGVIYKERYLIFDKAIEKNLPLETFITEANNTNGIGYVSFEYTLNGNDKTVTIGNNSAYSLTASFSRNRNNTIKLTANYSVILRTYPNFEGKEGISKNNFSSKVIKDDEKYFEEKDVFDYILNKVKNDTDFIKVYSDGFASEYYARAIMLNQAGNLFDETKIKEYKDLYEKDGGHIKIEDITAAVYNIRNGGINADDYKGELTVTYYIAKKDLVTEYNVNKISKTYTVIRSGFKTIKKNALTDSNGKKILTFSIGKNNGKRDKWLDKEIKNAALIDRNTGAIKDDYSDWFNLKSEVLNNNDTVGYHLILNGESYSSMLPSAQEQFLIKTQDTDQHILIQRLILSKDKGNENLNIEVLFMGGDENNPVKFSIKPNHY
;
A
#
# COMPACT_ATOMS: atom_id res chain seq x y z
N MET A 1 -63.89 30.28 64.54
CA MET A 1 -63.82 29.71 63.17
C MET A 1 -62.65 30.24 62.33
N LYS A 2 -62.39 31.55 62.21
CA LYS A 2 -61.29 32.09 61.38
C LYS A 2 -59.86 31.60 61.72
N ASN A 3 -59.54 31.37 63.00
CA ASN A 3 -58.19 30.91 63.40
C ASN A 3 -57.96 29.41 63.15
N ILE A 4 -58.99 28.58 63.25
CA ILE A 4 -58.89 27.14 62.97
C ILE A 4 -58.69 26.92 61.45
N ILE A 5 -59.37 27.71 60.62
CA ILE A 5 -59.21 27.66 59.15
C ILE A 5 -57.77 28.04 58.73
N LYS A 6 -57.15 29.05 59.36
CA LYS A 6 -55.75 29.43 59.07
C LYS A 6 -54.74 28.33 59.42
N THR A 7 -54.90 27.66 60.56
CA THR A 7 -53.99 26.59 60.98
C THR A 7 -54.13 25.33 60.11
N VAL A 8 -55.37 25.00 59.71
CA VAL A 8 -55.61 23.88 58.78
C VAL A 8 -55.08 24.21 57.38
N PHE A 9 -55.23 25.44 56.89
CA PHE A 9 -54.65 25.87 55.62
C PHE A 9 -53.12 25.82 55.63
N ALA A 10 -52.48 26.29 56.70
CA ALA A 10 -51.02 26.23 56.84
C ALA A 10 -50.51 24.78 56.81
N GLY A 11 -51.16 23.86 57.54
CA GLY A 11 -50.78 22.44 57.56
C GLY A 11 -50.96 21.74 56.20
N ILE A 12 -52.06 22.03 55.49
CA ILE A 12 -52.29 21.51 54.13
C ILE A 12 -51.28 22.10 53.14
N PHE A 13 -50.97 23.40 53.26
CA PHE A 13 -50.00 24.07 52.41
C PHE A 13 -48.60 23.47 52.56
N THR A 14 -48.14 23.21 53.78
CA THR A 14 -46.84 22.56 54.02
C THR A 14 -46.81 21.16 53.40
N LEU A 15 -47.88 20.37 53.55
CA LEU A 15 -47.95 19.01 53.01
C LEU A 15 -47.94 18.99 51.46
N VAL A 16 -48.70 19.88 50.83
CA VAL A 16 -48.79 20.00 49.37
C VAL A 16 -47.49 20.57 48.79
N PHE A 17 -46.84 21.50 49.49
CA PHE A 17 -45.55 22.07 49.08
C PHE A 17 -44.44 21.01 49.10
N PHE A 18 -44.36 20.19 50.15
CA PHE A 18 -43.41 19.08 50.20
C PHE A 18 -43.70 18.01 49.14
N ALA A 19 -44.96 17.65 48.90
CA ALA A 19 -45.32 16.70 47.85
C ALA A 19 -45.02 17.21 46.43
N ALA A 20 -45.18 18.52 46.18
CA ALA A 20 -44.85 19.13 44.88
C ALA A 20 -43.34 19.22 44.64
N CYS A 21 -42.55 19.43 45.70
CA CYS A 21 -41.09 19.35 45.67
C CYS A 21 -40.60 17.92 45.37
N ASP A 22 -41.19 16.89 45.99
CA ASP A 22 -40.78 15.48 45.80
C ASP A 22 -41.14 14.93 44.41
N MET A 23 -42.19 15.49 43.77
CA MET A 23 -42.66 15.06 42.44
C MET A 23 -42.10 15.88 41.26
N GLY A 24 -41.25 16.89 41.51
CA GLY A 24 -40.64 17.72 40.44
C GLY A 24 -41.63 18.50 39.58
N ASN A 25 -42.90 18.65 40.01
CA ASN A 25 -43.96 19.25 39.20
C ASN A 25 -43.95 20.79 39.30
N LYS A 26 -43.14 21.40 38.41
CA LYS A 26 -42.85 22.84 38.35
C LYS A 26 -44.08 23.74 38.19
N THR A 27 -45.11 23.26 37.52
CA THR A 27 -46.36 24.01 37.26
C THR A 27 -47.18 24.15 38.52
N ALA A 28 -47.26 23.09 39.34
CA ALA A 28 -47.96 23.12 40.62
C ALA A 28 -47.29 24.09 41.62
N LEU A 29 -45.95 24.16 41.61
CA LEU A 29 -45.20 25.03 42.51
C LEU A 29 -45.36 26.52 42.18
N LEU A 30 -45.44 26.88 40.90
CA LEU A 30 -45.70 28.24 40.44
C LEU A 30 -47.13 28.70 40.76
N ASP A 31 -48.12 27.82 40.60
CA ASP A 31 -49.51 28.10 40.99
C ASP A 31 -49.66 28.32 42.49
N ILE A 32 -48.96 27.52 43.31
CA ILE A 32 -48.95 27.65 44.77
C ILE A 32 -48.32 29.00 45.19
N LEU A 33 -47.21 29.42 44.57
CA LEU A 33 -46.55 30.70 44.86
C LEU A 33 -47.37 31.93 44.39
N SER A 34 -48.29 31.75 43.45
CA SER A 34 -49.21 32.79 42.96
C SER A 34 -50.36 33.09 43.93
N GLN A 35 -50.64 32.20 44.89
CA GLN A 35 -51.72 32.37 45.85
C GLN A 35 -51.45 33.53 46.81
N LYS A 36 -52.51 34.30 47.09
CA LYS A 36 -52.47 35.57 47.84
C LYS A 36 -52.14 35.39 49.34
N GLU A 37 -52.21 34.17 49.84
CA GLU A 37 -52.10 33.84 51.27
C GLU A 37 -50.71 33.31 51.69
N VAL A 38 -49.77 33.16 50.75
CA VAL A 38 -48.42 32.67 51.04
C VAL A 38 -47.52 33.82 51.50
N GLY A 39 -46.91 33.69 52.67
CA GLY A 39 -46.03 34.70 53.27
C GLY A 39 -44.73 34.92 52.49
N ALA A 40 -44.14 36.11 52.66
CA ALA A 40 -42.86 36.45 52.03
C ALA A 40 -41.68 35.51 52.39
N PRO A 41 -41.54 35.01 53.63
CA PRO A 41 -40.45 34.09 53.99
C PRO A 41 -40.55 32.76 53.24
N GLU A 42 -41.74 32.19 53.10
CA GLU A 42 -41.95 30.92 52.38
C GLU A 42 -41.70 31.08 50.87
N LYS A 43 -42.06 32.22 50.28
CA LYS A 43 -41.73 32.54 48.88
C LYS A 43 -40.22 32.67 48.65
N ILE A 44 -39.50 33.30 49.57
CA ILE A 44 -38.04 33.45 49.48
C ILE A 44 -37.33 32.09 49.62
N ALA A 45 -37.78 31.24 50.56
CA ALA A 45 -37.25 29.90 50.73
C ALA A 45 -37.48 29.02 49.47
N ALA A 46 -38.67 29.07 48.87
CA ALA A 46 -39.00 28.36 47.64
C ALA A 46 -38.12 28.82 46.45
N VAL A 47 -37.94 30.13 46.28
CA VAL A 47 -37.10 30.69 45.21
C VAL A 47 -35.62 30.33 45.42
N ASN A 48 -35.13 30.31 46.66
CA ASN A 48 -33.78 29.87 46.98
C ASN A 48 -33.59 28.36 46.74
N LEU A 49 -34.60 27.53 47.01
CA LEU A 49 -34.58 26.10 46.72
C LEU A 49 -34.55 25.85 45.20
N ILE A 50 -35.47 26.47 44.45
CA ILE A 50 -35.58 26.35 42.99
C ILE A 50 -34.31 26.86 42.29
N SER A 51 -33.69 27.93 42.79
CA SER A 51 -32.45 28.47 42.22
C SER A 51 -31.22 27.62 42.57
N GLY A 52 -31.16 27.02 43.76
CA GLY A 52 -30.12 26.04 44.12
C GLY A 52 -30.21 24.75 43.31
N GLU A 53 -31.41 24.22 43.13
CA GLU A 53 -31.68 22.99 42.38
C GLU A 53 -31.48 23.19 40.86
N ARG A 54 -31.87 24.35 40.31
CA ARG A 54 -31.56 24.72 38.91
C ARG A 54 -30.05 24.86 38.66
N ARG A 55 -29.27 25.44 39.57
CA ARG A 55 -27.80 25.55 39.41
C ARG A 55 -27.14 24.16 39.34
N LYS A 56 -27.65 23.20 40.11
CA LYS A 56 -27.16 21.81 40.08
C LYS A 56 -27.48 21.11 38.74
N ASN A 57 -28.66 21.36 38.17
CA ASN A 57 -29.05 20.81 36.86
C ASN A 57 -28.32 21.47 35.67
N VAL A 58 -28.05 22.77 35.68
CA VAL A 58 -27.39 23.46 34.55
C VAL A 58 -26.00 22.88 34.25
N LYS A 59 -25.23 22.47 35.28
CA LYS A 59 -23.93 21.82 35.08
C LYS A 59 -24.06 20.52 34.29
N GLU A 60 -24.96 19.63 34.71
CA GLU A 60 -25.18 18.34 34.05
C GLU A 60 -25.78 18.53 32.65
N GLU A 61 -26.68 19.49 32.48
CA GLU A 61 -27.27 19.83 31.18
C GLU A 61 -26.22 20.35 30.19
N VAL A 62 -25.32 21.23 30.61
CA VAL A 62 -24.21 21.72 29.78
C VAL A 62 -23.25 20.59 29.43
N PHE A 63 -22.93 19.72 30.40
CA PHE A 63 -22.04 18.58 30.16
C PHE A 63 -22.65 17.58 29.18
N ASN A 64 -23.93 17.22 29.37
CA ASN A 64 -24.65 16.33 28.47
C ASN A 64 -24.79 16.95 27.08
N ALA A 65 -25.15 18.23 26.99
CA ALA A 65 -25.29 18.92 25.71
C ALA A 65 -23.98 18.91 24.91
N LEU A 66 -22.84 19.11 25.57
CA LEU A 66 -21.52 19.14 24.93
C LEU A 66 -20.81 17.79 24.94
N GLY A 67 -21.42 16.71 25.41
CA GLY A 67 -20.80 15.39 25.51
C GLY A 67 -19.50 15.41 26.34
N ILE A 68 -19.53 16.04 27.51
CA ILE A 68 -18.42 16.12 28.46
C ILE A 68 -18.68 15.09 29.56
N ALA A 69 -17.78 14.11 29.68
CA ALA A 69 -17.82 13.09 30.72
C ALA A 69 -16.46 13.00 31.41
N ALA A 70 -16.46 13.01 32.74
CA ALA A 70 -15.24 12.84 33.53
C ALA A 70 -14.55 11.50 33.19
N GLY A 71 -13.22 11.50 33.12
CA GLY A 71 -12.39 10.34 32.78
C GLY A 71 -12.16 10.10 31.28
N ASN A 72 -12.97 10.70 30.40
CA ASN A 72 -12.81 10.54 28.94
C ASN A 72 -12.01 11.68 28.28
N ILE A 73 -11.96 12.84 28.93
CA ILE A 73 -11.37 14.09 28.44
C ILE A 73 -10.58 14.77 29.56
N THR A 74 -9.56 15.56 29.23
CA THR A 74 -8.82 16.36 30.22
C THR A 74 -9.68 17.51 30.76
N ALA A 75 -9.30 18.05 31.91
CA ALA A 75 -9.96 19.23 32.46
C ALA A 75 -9.83 20.45 31.53
N SER A 76 -8.64 20.63 30.92
CA SER A 76 -8.39 21.69 29.95
C SER A 76 -9.26 21.55 28.71
N ASP A 77 -9.38 20.34 28.16
CA ASP A 77 -10.13 20.10 26.94
C ASP A 77 -11.64 20.25 27.19
N ALA A 78 -12.13 19.83 28.36
CA ALA A 78 -13.50 20.09 28.79
C ALA A 78 -13.78 21.61 28.89
N ALA A 79 -12.90 22.36 29.57
CA ALA A 79 -13.05 23.81 29.71
C ALA A 79 -13.02 24.54 28.36
N LYS A 80 -12.08 24.16 27.47
CA LYS A 80 -11.96 24.70 26.12
C LYS A 80 -13.17 24.35 25.25
N LYS A 81 -13.71 23.15 25.36
CA LYS A 81 -14.92 22.72 24.65
C LYS A 81 -16.14 23.57 25.05
N ILE A 82 -16.28 23.90 26.33
CA ILE A 82 -17.34 24.79 26.82
C ILE A 82 -17.14 26.21 26.30
N ALA A 83 -15.91 26.74 26.37
CA ALA A 83 -15.59 28.08 25.87
C ALA A 83 -15.88 28.21 24.36
N ALA A 84 -15.51 27.20 23.57
CA ALA A 84 -15.72 27.14 22.13
C ALA A 84 -17.20 27.07 21.72
N ALA A 85 -18.11 26.67 22.62
CA ALA A 85 -19.54 26.62 22.35
C ALA A 85 -20.22 28.01 22.35
N SER A 86 -19.52 29.09 22.68
CA SER A 86 -20.08 30.45 22.65
C SER A 86 -20.72 30.77 21.30
N ASN A 87 -21.87 31.45 21.32
CA ASN A 87 -22.67 31.79 20.13
C ASN A 87 -23.14 30.57 19.30
N THR A 88 -23.26 29.39 19.90
CA THR A 88 -23.78 28.19 19.23
C THR A 88 -24.98 27.62 19.97
N THR A 89 -25.83 26.87 19.27
CA THR A 89 -26.90 26.10 19.90
C THR A 89 -26.58 24.61 19.80
N VAL A 90 -26.50 23.93 20.94
CA VAL A 90 -26.19 22.49 21.01
C VAL A 90 -27.21 21.81 21.91
N ASN A 91 -27.86 20.75 21.40
CA ASN A 91 -28.79 19.91 22.16
C ASN A 91 -29.83 20.70 22.99
N GLY A 92 -30.42 21.74 22.38
CA GLY A 92 -31.47 22.56 22.99
C GLY A 92 -30.99 23.69 23.91
N ILE A 93 -29.67 23.88 24.05
CA ILE A 93 -29.07 25.00 24.79
C ILE A 93 -28.48 25.99 23.78
N ALA A 94 -28.98 27.22 23.77
CA ALA A 94 -28.38 28.34 23.04
C ALA A 94 -27.33 29.02 23.91
N PHE A 95 -26.06 28.76 23.66
CA PHE A 95 -24.95 29.39 24.35
C PHE A 95 -24.70 30.79 23.78
N GLU A 96 -24.58 31.77 24.67
CA GLU A 96 -24.30 33.16 24.31
C GLU A 96 -22.81 33.45 24.48
N GLU A 97 -22.32 33.37 25.71
CA GLU A 97 -20.95 33.73 26.06
C GLU A 97 -20.39 32.77 27.11
N ASN A 98 -19.36 32.03 26.72
CA ASN A 98 -18.70 31.05 27.57
C ASN A 98 -17.20 31.29 27.59
N ARG A 99 -16.58 31.13 28.76
CA ARG A 99 -15.14 31.34 28.93
C ARG A 99 -14.54 30.33 29.89
N ALA A 100 -13.36 29.81 29.54
CA ALA A 100 -12.52 29.09 30.49
C ALA A 100 -11.85 30.09 31.44
N LEU A 101 -12.08 29.93 32.74
CA LEU A 101 -11.53 30.80 33.78
C LEU A 101 -10.28 30.20 34.41
N ALA A 102 -10.30 28.89 34.67
CA ALA A 102 -9.14 28.15 35.15
C ALA A 102 -9.26 26.68 34.76
N TYR A 103 -8.13 26.00 34.62
CA TYR A 103 -8.08 24.54 34.56
C TYR A 103 -6.72 24.03 35.02
N ASP A 104 -6.71 22.82 35.54
CA ASP A 104 -5.51 22.07 35.90
C ASP A 104 -5.74 20.60 35.56
N ASP A 105 -5.02 20.10 34.56
CA ASP A 105 -5.09 18.70 34.13
C ASP A 105 -4.50 17.73 35.15
N LYS A 106 -3.57 18.18 35.99
CA LYS A 106 -2.94 17.35 37.02
C LYS A 106 -3.92 17.13 38.17
N ASP A 107 -4.56 18.20 38.62
CA ASP A 107 -5.55 18.14 39.70
C ASP A 107 -6.93 17.70 39.21
N GLY A 108 -7.13 17.70 37.89
CA GLY A 108 -8.39 17.28 37.26
C GLY A 108 -9.54 18.24 37.54
N THR A 109 -9.23 19.54 37.57
CA THR A 109 -10.18 20.58 37.92
C THR A 109 -10.30 21.65 36.85
N PHE A 110 -11.48 22.24 36.70
CA PHE A 110 -11.65 23.45 35.90
C PHE A 110 -12.78 24.33 36.40
N ILE A 111 -12.72 25.58 35.97
CA ILE A 111 -13.69 26.63 36.24
C ILE A 111 -14.03 27.32 34.92
N VAL A 112 -15.31 27.41 34.61
CA VAL A 112 -15.83 28.11 33.42
C VAL A 112 -16.94 29.08 33.81
N SER A 113 -17.08 30.17 33.06
CA SER A 113 -18.30 30.98 33.01
C SER A 113 -19.14 30.52 31.83
N VAL A 114 -20.44 30.33 32.03
CA VAL A 114 -21.38 29.89 30.99
C VAL A 114 -22.62 30.76 31.03
N LYS A 115 -22.99 31.31 29.87
CA LYS A 115 -24.20 32.10 29.68
C LYS A 115 -24.99 31.56 28.51
N GLY A 116 -26.30 31.37 28.67
CA GLY A 116 -27.14 30.84 27.61
C GLY A 116 -28.62 30.83 27.92
N THR A 117 -29.39 30.21 27.03
CA THR A 117 -30.84 30.03 27.16
C THR A 117 -31.20 28.56 26.89
N LYS A 118 -32.03 27.98 27.75
CA LYS A 118 -32.62 26.64 27.57
C LYS A 118 -34.13 26.71 27.82
N ASP A 119 -34.92 26.14 26.92
CA ASP A 119 -36.39 26.14 27.00
C ASP A 119 -36.98 27.56 27.22
N GLY A 120 -36.40 28.56 26.56
CA GLY A 120 -36.79 29.98 26.69
C GLY A 120 -36.35 30.66 27.98
N VAL A 121 -35.63 29.98 28.88
CA VAL A 121 -35.15 30.52 30.15
C VAL A 121 -33.65 30.81 30.07
N ARG A 122 -33.29 32.07 30.32
CA ARG A 122 -31.90 32.53 30.34
C ARG A 122 -31.21 32.11 31.64
N PHE A 123 -29.94 31.75 31.55
CA PHE A 123 -29.09 31.42 32.68
C PHE A 123 -27.68 32.00 32.49
N GLU A 124 -27.05 32.31 33.62
CA GLU A 124 -25.64 32.68 33.70
C GLU A 124 -25.08 32.05 34.97
N THR A 125 -24.03 31.26 34.84
CA THR A 125 -23.48 30.52 35.97
C THR A 125 -21.98 30.31 35.83
N ARG A 126 -21.32 30.22 36.98
CA ARG A 126 -19.96 29.71 37.11
C ARG A 126 -20.05 28.21 37.40
N ILE A 127 -19.38 27.39 36.60
CA ILE A 127 -19.31 25.95 36.81
C ILE A 127 -17.92 25.62 37.32
N GLU A 128 -17.87 25.04 38.51
CA GLU A 128 -16.67 24.45 39.09
C GLU A 128 -16.80 22.92 39.01
N ALA A 129 -15.77 22.31 38.43
CA ALA A 129 -15.75 20.89 38.15
C ALA A 129 -14.43 20.28 38.62
N ASN A 130 -14.55 19.09 39.19
CA ASN A 130 -13.45 18.28 39.69
C ASN A 130 -13.66 16.82 39.26
N GLY A 131 -12.66 15.96 39.50
CA GLY A 131 -12.73 14.54 39.17
C GLY A 131 -12.43 14.22 37.70
N PHE A 132 -11.88 15.17 36.92
CA PHE A 132 -11.45 14.92 35.55
C PHE A 132 -10.07 14.27 35.55
N THR A 133 -10.01 12.95 35.42
CA THR A 133 -8.72 12.27 35.27
C THR A 133 -8.18 12.42 33.85
N HIS A 134 -6.92 12.83 33.72
CA HIS A 134 -6.26 12.88 32.43
C HIS A 134 -6.18 11.45 31.84
N PRO A 135 -6.73 11.18 30.64
CA PRO A 135 -7.00 9.82 30.15
C PRO A 135 -5.75 8.97 29.86
N TYR A 136 -4.58 9.59 29.93
CA TYR A 136 -3.26 9.02 29.65
C TYR A 136 -2.31 9.09 30.87
N ILE A 137 -2.76 9.65 32.00
CA ILE A 137 -1.92 9.81 33.19
C ILE A 137 -1.74 8.47 33.89
N ASN A 138 -0.58 8.25 34.50
CA ASN A 138 -0.24 7.03 35.25
C ASN A 138 -0.33 5.73 34.44
N THR A 139 -0.40 5.79 33.11
CA THR A 139 -0.36 4.61 32.25
C THR A 139 1.02 4.46 31.62
N SER A 140 1.68 3.32 31.85
CA SER A 140 2.97 3.00 31.23
C SER A 140 2.76 2.35 29.85
N LEU A 141 3.79 2.38 29.00
CA LEU A 141 3.79 1.60 27.76
C LEU A 141 3.63 0.09 28.01
N GLY A 142 2.62 -0.50 27.38
CA GLY A 142 2.30 -1.92 27.42
C GLY A 142 2.93 -2.71 26.27
N GLY A 143 2.11 -3.45 25.54
CA GLY A 143 2.52 -4.21 24.36
C GLY A 143 2.82 -3.30 23.17
N VAL A 144 3.98 -3.50 22.53
CA VAL A 144 4.34 -2.84 21.28
C VAL A 144 3.54 -3.46 20.13
N ILE A 145 2.99 -2.61 19.28
CA ILE A 145 2.30 -2.99 18.05
C ILE A 145 3.21 -2.57 16.90
N TYR A 146 3.76 -3.55 16.19
CA TYR A 146 4.64 -3.31 15.06
C TYR A 146 3.85 -3.19 13.76
N LYS A 147 4.20 -2.18 12.96
CA LYS A 147 3.94 -2.20 11.51
C LYS A 147 5.13 -2.91 10.84
N GLU A 148 4.94 -3.48 9.66
CA GLU A 148 5.84 -4.42 8.95
C GLU A 148 7.36 -4.19 9.13
N ARG A 149 7.83 -2.93 9.23
CA ARG A 149 9.15 -2.56 9.75
C ARG A 149 9.02 -1.44 10.78
N TYR A 150 9.65 -1.61 11.94
CA TYR A 150 9.60 -0.63 13.01
C TYR A 150 10.70 0.44 12.93
N LEU A 151 11.82 0.15 12.24
CA LEU A 151 12.87 1.10 11.89
C LEU A 151 12.86 1.36 10.38
N ILE A 152 13.02 2.63 10.01
CA ILE A 152 12.93 3.09 8.63
C ILE A 152 14.29 3.67 8.22
N PHE A 153 14.94 3.02 7.27
CA PHE A 153 16.24 3.44 6.74
C PHE A 153 16.16 4.16 5.40
N ASP A 154 14.96 4.40 4.85
CA ASP A 154 14.76 4.97 3.51
C ASP A 154 15.60 6.23 3.27
N LYS A 155 15.56 7.22 4.18
CA LYS A 155 16.37 8.45 4.07
C LYS A 155 17.88 8.18 4.16
N ALA A 156 18.27 7.22 5.00
CA ALA A 156 19.65 6.82 5.15
C ALA A 156 20.16 6.12 3.88
N ILE A 157 19.33 5.29 3.25
CA ILE A 157 19.63 4.62 1.99
C ILE A 157 19.65 5.62 0.83
N GLU A 158 18.71 6.58 0.76
CA GLU A 158 18.66 7.61 -0.30
C GLU A 158 19.89 8.52 -0.36
N LYS A 159 20.59 8.66 0.77
CA LYS A 159 21.76 9.54 0.89
C LYS A 159 23.04 8.80 1.27
N ASN A 160 22.97 7.46 1.39
CA ASN A 160 24.05 6.61 1.89
C ASN A 160 24.67 7.13 3.21
N LEU A 161 23.83 7.55 4.17
CA LEU A 161 24.25 8.22 5.39
C LEU A 161 25.02 7.29 6.32
N PRO A 162 26.20 7.70 6.84
CA PRO A 162 26.85 7.02 7.96
C PRO A 162 25.93 6.91 9.18
N LEU A 163 26.12 5.86 9.98
CA LEU A 163 25.32 5.57 11.17
C LEU A 163 25.17 6.76 12.13
N GLU A 164 26.26 7.49 12.41
CA GLU A 164 26.24 8.64 13.33
C GLU A 164 25.37 9.79 12.81
N THR A 165 25.44 10.05 11.51
CA THR A 165 24.61 11.08 10.86
C THR A 165 23.13 10.69 10.95
N PHE A 166 22.80 9.43 10.68
CA PHE A 166 21.44 8.91 10.85
C PHE A 166 20.94 9.05 12.29
N ILE A 167 21.73 8.62 13.29
CA ILE A 167 21.36 8.74 14.71
C ILE A 167 21.11 10.20 15.08
N THR A 168 21.97 11.11 14.61
CA THR A 168 21.83 12.55 14.86
C THR A 168 20.54 13.10 14.24
N GLU A 169 20.27 12.83 12.97
CA GLU A 169 19.05 13.27 12.29
C GLU A 169 17.78 12.67 12.92
N ALA A 170 17.81 11.38 13.27
CA ALA A 170 16.69 10.70 13.91
C ALA A 170 16.39 11.30 15.30
N ASN A 171 17.42 11.57 16.12
CA ASN A 171 17.23 12.21 17.41
C ASN A 171 16.73 13.67 17.30
N ASN A 172 17.22 14.44 16.33
CA ASN A 172 16.77 15.82 16.08
C ASN A 172 15.26 15.90 15.75
N THR A 173 14.71 14.83 15.19
CA THR A 173 13.28 14.69 14.87
C THR A 173 12.50 13.90 15.92
N ASN A 174 13.12 13.55 17.05
CA ASN A 174 12.54 12.68 18.07
C ASN A 174 12.05 11.33 17.52
N GLY A 175 12.71 10.83 16.47
CA GLY A 175 12.40 9.61 15.74
C GLY A 175 11.22 9.68 14.77
N ILE A 176 10.58 10.84 14.62
CA ILE A 176 9.43 10.99 13.74
C ILE A 176 9.88 10.81 12.28
N GLY A 177 9.30 9.83 11.59
CA GLY A 177 9.68 9.44 10.22
C GLY A 177 10.89 8.50 10.12
N TYR A 178 11.47 8.07 11.25
CA TYR A 178 12.55 7.08 11.33
C TYR A 178 12.11 5.77 11.98
N VAL A 179 10.93 5.75 12.59
CA VAL A 179 10.31 4.57 13.18
C VAL A 179 8.81 4.48 12.85
N SER A 180 8.28 3.27 12.91
CA SER A 180 6.85 2.98 12.74
C SER A 180 6.40 1.92 13.75
N PHE A 181 6.07 2.36 14.96
CA PHE A 181 5.49 1.52 15.99
C PHE A 181 4.43 2.27 16.79
N GLU A 182 3.56 1.50 17.42
CA GLU A 182 2.53 1.98 18.33
C GLU A 182 2.62 1.18 19.63
N TYR A 183 1.98 1.68 20.67
CA TYR A 183 1.90 0.99 21.96
C TYR A 183 0.49 0.98 22.47
N THR A 184 0.05 -0.17 22.96
CA THR A 184 -1.04 -0.21 23.95
C THR A 184 -0.52 0.40 25.26
N LEU A 185 -1.41 1.01 26.03
CA LEU A 185 -1.11 1.50 27.37
C LEU A 185 -1.58 0.49 28.41
N ASN A 186 -0.79 0.28 29.46
CA ASN A 186 -1.19 -0.59 30.56
C ASN A 186 -2.32 0.09 31.35
N GLY A 187 -3.37 -0.68 31.68
CA GLY A 187 -4.48 -0.23 32.51
C GLY A 187 -5.60 0.51 31.78
N ASN A 188 -5.57 0.59 30.44
CA ASN A 188 -6.69 1.02 29.62
C ASN A 188 -6.62 0.42 28.20
N ASP A 189 -7.67 0.63 27.39
CA ASP A 189 -7.74 0.13 26.01
C ASP A 189 -7.21 1.14 24.98
N LYS A 190 -6.36 2.09 25.39
CA LYS A 190 -5.86 3.14 24.50
C LYS A 190 -4.55 2.74 23.83
N THR A 191 -4.40 3.19 22.59
CA THR A 191 -3.17 3.07 21.81
C THR A 191 -2.54 4.45 21.65
N VAL A 192 -1.22 4.50 21.75
CA VAL A 192 -0.41 5.70 21.49
C VAL A 192 0.50 5.46 20.29
N THR A 193 0.61 6.46 19.43
CA THR A 193 1.39 6.40 18.20
C THR A 193 2.54 7.41 18.24
N ILE A 194 3.61 7.14 17.50
CA ILE A 194 4.79 8.02 17.44
C ILE A 194 4.37 9.44 17.02
N GLY A 195 4.80 10.44 17.76
CA GLY A 195 4.50 11.84 17.50
C GLY A 195 4.20 12.67 18.75
N ASN A 196 3.97 13.96 18.52
CA ASN A 196 3.54 14.92 19.53
C ASN A 196 2.05 15.19 19.35
N ASN A 197 1.22 14.53 20.16
CA ASN A 197 -0.23 14.71 20.17
C ASN A 197 -0.63 15.80 21.17
N SER A 198 -1.92 16.16 21.22
CA SER A 198 -2.40 17.17 22.17
C SER A 198 -2.28 16.70 23.64
N ALA A 199 -2.58 15.44 23.94
CA ALA A 199 -2.62 14.92 25.31
C ALA A 199 -1.36 14.15 25.73
N TYR A 200 -0.54 13.71 24.77
CA TYR A 200 0.66 12.91 25.04
C TYR A 200 1.71 13.09 23.95
N SER A 201 2.92 12.62 24.22
CA SER A 201 4.02 12.56 23.28
C SER A 201 4.65 11.18 23.37
N LEU A 202 4.74 10.48 22.24
CA LEU A 202 5.52 9.25 22.11
C LEU A 202 6.65 9.54 21.13
N THR A 203 7.89 9.46 21.60
CA THR A 203 9.07 9.72 20.78
C THR A 203 10.02 8.53 20.81
N ALA A 204 11.01 8.54 19.92
CA ALA A 204 12.09 7.57 19.91
C ALA A 204 13.44 8.28 20.04
N SER A 205 14.32 7.68 20.82
CA SER A 205 15.73 8.06 20.94
C SER A 205 16.64 6.92 20.48
N PHE A 206 17.72 7.29 19.81
CA PHE A 206 18.65 6.41 19.15
C PHE A 206 20.03 6.60 19.74
N SER A 207 20.75 5.52 19.99
CA SER A 207 22.17 5.57 20.36
C SER A 207 22.93 4.42 19.72
N ARG A 208 24.22 4.62 19.51
CA ARG A 208 25.11 3.56 19.01
C ARG A 208 25.55 2.68 20.17
N ASN A 209 25.54 1.37 19.94
CA ASN A 209 26.13 0.39 20.82
C ASN A 209 27.54 0.00 20.38
N ARG A 210 28.26 -0.70 21.27
CA ARG A 210 29.68 -1.06 21.08
C ARG A 210 29.98 -1.83 19.78
N ASN A 211 29.00 -2.56 19.25
CA ASN A 211 29.12 -3.36 18.04
C ASN A 211 28.63 -2.63 16.77
N ASN A 212 28.52 -1.30 16.79
CA ASN A 212 27.97 -0.49 15.70
C ASN A 212 26.50 -0.81 15.36
N THR A 213 25.76 -1.34 16.33
CA THR A 213 24.32 -1.55 16.25
C THR A 213 23.58 -0.36 16.88
N ILE A 214 22.31 -0.21 16.52
CA ILE A 214 21.40 0.81 17.02
C ILE A 214 20.67 0.28 18.25
N LYS A 215 20.73 1.06 19.32
CA LYS A 215 19.79 1.00 20.43
C LYS A 215 18.65 1.96 20.18
N LEU A 216 17.43 1.44 20.22
CA LEU A 216 16.19 2.19 20.05
C LEU A 216 15.40 2.18 21.36
N THR A 217 15.09 3.35 21.88
CA THR A 217 14.28 3.51 23.10
C THR A 217 13.06 4.38 22.79
N ALA A 218 11.87 3.88 23.09
CA ALA A 218 10.64 4.69 23.09
C ALA A 218 10.55 5.48 24.40
N ASN A 219 10.17 6.75 24.29
CA ASN A 219 9.96 7.65 25.42
C ASN A 219 8.53 8.17 25.37
N TYR A 220 7.80 7.95 26.45
CA TYR A 220 6.40 8.32 26.57
C TYR A 220 6.21 9.35 27.68
N SER A 221 5.51 10.42 27.32
CA SER A 221 5.20 11.51 28.22
C SER A 221 3.77 11.98 28.04
N VAL A 222 3.19 12.47 29.13
CA VAL A 222 1.85 13.06 29.13
C VAL A 222 2.00 14.58 29.14
N ILE A 223 1.12 15.26 28.41
CA ILE A 223 1.10 16.72 28.31
C ILE A 223 -0.01 17.23 29.22
N LEU A 224 0.35 17.98 30.25
CA LEU A 224 -0.57 18.56 31.21
C LEU A 224 -0.65 20.07 31.00
N ARG A 225 -1.87 20.59 31.00
CA ARG A 225 -2.14 22.02 30.87
C ARG A 225 -2.68 22.60 32.15
N THR A 226 -2.23 23.80 32.45
CA THR A 226 -2.67 24.59 33.59
C THR A 226 -2.96 26.01 33.14
N TYR A 227 -4.02 26.59 33.66
CA TYR A 227 -4.39 27.98 33.42
C TYR A 227 -4.84 28.59 34.74
N PRO A 228 -3.93 29.27 35.45
CA PRO A 228 -4.27 29.86 36.74
C PRO A 228 -5.05 31.17 36.51
N ASN A 229 -6.31 31.16 36.91
CA ASN A 229 -7.13 32.35 37.22
C ASN A 229 -7.19 33.46 36.15
N PHE A 230 -7.68 33.14 34.94
CA PHE A 230 -8.21 34.06 33.91
C PHE A 230 -7.27 35.14 33.33
N GLU A 231 -6.16 35.46 33.96
CA GLU A 231 -5.24 36.54 33.54
C GLU A 231 -3.82 36.03 33.24
N GLY A 232 -3.59 34.72 33.39
CA GLY A 232 -2.31 34.08 33.12
C GLY A 232 -2.09 33.69 31.65
N LYS A 233 -0.89 33.18 31.35
CA LYS A 233 -0.63 32.37 30.15
C LYS A 233 -0.89 30.90 30.48
N GLU A 234 -1.38 30.13 29.51
CA GLU A 234 -1.47 28.68 29.66
C GLU A 234 -0.07 28.09 29.90
N GLY A 235 0.08 27.39 31.02
CA GLY A 235 1.25 26.59 31.33
C GLY A 235 1.10 25.20 30.71
N ILE A 236 2.11 24.78 29.94
CA ILE A 236 2.21 23.42 29.39
C ILE A 236 3.39 22.75 30.08
N SER A 237 3.15 21.58 30.68
CA SER A 237 4.20 20.74 31.26
C SER A 237 4.18 19.36 30.64
N LYS A 238 5.36 18.77 30.48
CA LYS A 238 5.55 17.42 29.95
C LYS A 238 6.10 16.53 31.05
N ASN A 239 5.30 15.57 31.49
CA ASN A 239 5.71 14.62 32.51
C ASN A 239 6.15 13.33 31.83
N ASN A 240 7.41 12.93 32.01
CA ASN A 240 7.93 11.66 31.49
C ASN A 240 7.40 10.52 32.37
N PHE A 241 6.63 9.61 31.78
CA PHE A 241 5.97 8.53 32.50
C PHE A 241 6.66 7.19 32.32
N SER A 242 7.16 6.91 31.12
CA SER A 242 7.86 5.65 30.88
C SER A 242 8.80 5.74 29.69
N SER A 243 9.92 5.02 29.80
CA SER A 243 10.81 4.75 28.68
C SER A 243 10.99 3.23 28.55
N LYS A 244 10.98 2.73 27.33
CA LYS A 244 11.10 1.29 27.05
C LYS A 244 12.07 1.06 25.90
N VAL A 245 13.08 0.24 26.13
CA VAL A 245 13.98 -0.22 25.08
C VAL A 245 13.18 -1.12 24.15
N ILE A 246 13.13 -0.77 22.86
CA ILE A 246 12.50 -1.59 21.82
C ILE A 246 13.47 -2.64 21.35
N LYS A 247 14.71 -2.21 21.08
CA LYS A 247 15.80 -3.04 20.60
C LYS A 247 17.13 -2.45 21.08
N ASP A 248 18.09 -3.32 21.39
CA ASP A 248 19.42 -2.92 21.89
C ASP A 248 20.54 -3.45 21.00
N ASP A 249 20.23 -3.93 19.79
CA ASP A 249 21.20 -4.58 18.91
C ASP A 249 20.77 -4.57 17.44
N GLU A 250 19.95 -3.58 17.02
CA GLU A 250 19.51 -3.55 15.64
C GLU A 250 20.69 -3.24 14.72
N LYS A 251 20.86 -4.04 13.67
CA LYS A 251 21.86 -3.74 12.65
C LYS A 251 21.43 -2.51 11.85
N TYR A 252 22.42 -1.71 11.45
CA TYR A 252 22.18 -0.68 10.44
C TYR A 252 21.98 -1.33 9.06
N PHE A 253 21.54 -0.56 8.07
CA PHE A 253 21.24 -1.13 6.75
C PHE A 253 22.50 -1.74 6.11
N GLU A 254 22.31 -2.85 5.41
CA GLU A 254 23.33 -3.58 4.67
C GLU A 254 23.04 -3.52 3.17
N GLU A 255 23.95 -4.03 2.35
CA GLU A 255 23.86 -4.03 0.88
C GLU A 255 22.50 -4.54 0.35
N LYS A 256 21.98 -5.64 0.89
CA LYS A 256 20.68 -6.21 0.51
C LYS A 256 19.51 -5.24 0.71
N ASP A 257 19.58 -4.37 1.72
CA ASP A 257 18.52 -3.41 2.02
C ASP A 257 18.50 -2.29 0.98
N VAL A 258 19.67 -1.93 0.43
CA VAL A 258 19.79 -1.01 -0.71
C VAL A 258 19.17 -1.62 -1.97
N PHE A 259 19.45 -2.88 -2.28
CA PHE A 259 18.84 -3.54 -3.44
C PHE A 259 17.32 -3.62 -3.33
N ASP A 260 16.81 -4.01 -2.17
CA ASP A 260 15.37 -4.04 -1.89
C ASP A 260 14.75 -2.65 -2.03
N TYR A 261 15.45 -1.61 -1.57
CA TYR A 261 15.01 -0.23 -1.67
C TYR A 261 14.88 0.22 -3.14
N ILE A 262 15.95 0.03 -3.91
CA ILE A 262 15.98 0.40 -5.34
C ILE A 262 14.89 -0.38 -6.10
N LEU A 263 14.75 -1.68 -5.85
CA LEU A 263 13.71 -2.50 -6.44
C LEU A 263 12.31 -1.95 -6.11
N ASN A 264 12.06 -1.58 -4.86
CA ASN A 264 10.78 -0.98 -4.45
C ASN A 264 10.52 0.40 -5.05
N LYS A 265 11.56 1.16 -5.43
CA LYS A 265 11.41 2.43 -6.16
C LYS A 265 11.02 2.20 -7.61
N VAL A 266 11.69 1.28 -8.31
CA VAL A 266 11.46 1.06 -9.75
C VAL A 266 10.29 0.10 -10.05
N LYS A 267 9.78 -0.66 -9.07
CA LYS A 267 8.67 -1.61 -9.31
C LYS A 267 7.40 -0.99 -9.90
N ASN A 268 7.17 0.29 -9.63
CA ASN A 268 6.01 1.04 -10.12
C ASN A 268 6.35 1.95 -11.31
N ASP A 269 7.61 2.05 -11.72
CA ASP A 269 8.00 2.78 -12.93
C ASP A 269 7.61 1.94 -14.14
N THR A 270 6.73 2.46 -15.00
CA THR A 270 6.23 1.73 -16.17
C THR A 270 7.27 1.51 -17.25
N ASP A 271 8.29 2.36 -17.28
CA ASP A 271 9.27 2.44 -18.36
C ASP A 271 10.59 1.77 -17.98
N PHE A 272 10.71 1.26 -16.74
CA PHE A 272 11.91 0.57 -16.29
C PHE A 272 12.22 -0.69 -17.11
N ILE A 273 11.19 -1.37 -17.61
CA ILE A 273 11.33 -2.45 -18.59
C ILE A 273 10.95 -1.87 -19.94
N LYS A 274 11.89 -1.92 -20.89
CA LYS A 274 11.71 -1.35 -22.22
C LYS A 274 10.69 -2.15 -23.02
N VAL A 275 9.84 -1.43 -23.73
CA VAL A 275 8.87 -1.99 -24.68
C VAL A 275 9.27 -1.54 -26.08
N TYR A 276 9.30 -2.49 -27.01
CA TYR A 276 9.62 -2.26 -28.41
C TYR A 276 8.37 -2.55 -29.24
N SER A 277 7.60 -1.52 -29.54
CA SER A 277 6.26 -1.64 -30.14
C SER A 277 6.25 -2.30 -31.51
N ASP A 278 7.35 -2.20 -32.26
CA ASP A 278 7.48 -2.79 -33.58
C ASP A 278 7.97 -4.25 -33.55
N GLY A 279 8.40 -4.75 -32.39
CA GLY A 279 8.91 -6.11 -32.20
C GLY A 279 7.94 -7.01 -31.43
N PHE A 280 8.04 -8.32 -31.64
CA PHE A 280 7.29 -9.32 -30.88
C PHE A 280 7.94 -9.55 -29.51
N ALA A 281 7.15 -9.80 -28.47
CA ALA A 281 7.68 -10.07 -27.13
C ALA A 281 8.56 -11.33 -27.12
N SER A 282 8.23 -12.32 -27.96
CA SER A 282 9.00 -13.55 -28.09
C SER A 282 10.41 -13.36 -28.62
N GLU A 283 10.70 -12.28 -29.35
CA GLU A 283 12.06 -11.96 -29.79
C GLU A 283 12.97 -11.71 -28.59
N TYR A 284 12.54 -10.84 -27.69
CA TYR A 284 13.30 -10.46 -26.49
C TYR A 284 13.39 -11.62 -25.51
N TYR A 285 12.30 -12.39 -25.35
CA TYR A 285 12.30 -13.64 -24.60
C TYR A 285 13.36 -14.61 -25.14
N ALA A 286 13.37 -14.88 -26.44
CA ALA A 286 14.28 -15.86 -27.03
C ALA A 286 15.74 -15.45 -26.89
N ARG A 287 16.05 -14.18 -27.17
CA ARG A 287 17.41 -13.63 -27.00
C ARG A 287 17.87 -13.74 -25.54
N ALA A 288 17.00 -13.45 -24.58
CA ALA A 288 17.33 -13.53 -23.16
C ALA A 288 17.63 -14.96 -22.73
N ILE A 289 16.78 -15.93 -23.12
CA ILE A 289 16.96 -17.35 -22.82
C ILE A 289 18.29 -17.88 -23.35
N MET A 290 18.57 -17.58 -24.62
CA MET A 290 19.75 -18.10 -25.33
C MET A 290 21.04 -17.55 -24.79
N LEU A 291 21.08 -16.23 -24.59
CA LEU A 291 22.26 -15.56 -24.06
C LEU A 291 22.36 -15.68 -22.53
N ASN A 292 21.34 -16.24 -21.86
CA ASN A 292 21.19 -16.31 -20.41
C ASN A 292 21.45 -14.96 -19.72
N GLN A 293 21.00 -13.87 -20.33
CA GLN A 293 21.21 -12.51 -19.84
C GLN A 293 20.01 -11.63 -20.21
N ALA A 294 19.75 -10.60 -19.43
CA ALA A 294 18.65 -9.67 -19.69
C ALA A 294 18.86 -8.82 -20.95
N GLY A 295 20.10 -8.68 -21.43
CA GLY A 295 20.43 -7.80 -22.56
C GLY A 295 20.06 -6.34 -22.25
N ASN A 296 19.40 -5.67 -23.20
CA ASN A 296 18.99 -4.28 -23.07
C ASN A 296 17.55 -4.12 -22.52
N LEU A 297 17.03 -5.11 -21.79
CA LEU A 297 15.64 -5.13 -21.34
C LEU A 297 15.32 -4.03 -20.32
N PHE A 298 16.30 -3.61 -19.50
CA PHE A 298 16.09 -2.60 -18.45
C PHE A 298 16.58 -1.22 -18.89
N ASP A 299 15.84 -0.18 -18.51
CA ASP A 299 16.30 1.20 -18.55
C ASP A 299 17.09 1.55 -17.28
N GLU A 300 18.40 1.28 -17.30
CA GLU A 300 19.26 1.55 -16.15
C GLU A 300 19.39 3.04 -15.80
N THR A 301 18.94 3.96 -16.67
CA THR A 301 18.93 5.40 -16.32
C THR A 301 18.04 5.67 -15.10
N LYS A 302 17.01 4.83 -14.87
CA LYS A 302 16.09 4.91 -13.73
C LYS A 302 16.73 4.56 -12.38
N ILE A 303 17.86 3.86 -12.38
CA ILE A 303 18.62 3.53 -11.17
C ILE A 303 19.97 4.24 -11.10
N LYS A 304 20.27 5.11 -12.08
CA LYS A 304 21.56 5.78 -12.20
C LYS A 304 21.93 6.60 -10.96
N GLU A 305 20.95 7.28 -10.34
CA GLU A 305 21.19 8.05 -9.12
C GLU A 305 21.78 7.20 -7.99
N TYR A 306 21.33 5.94 -7.87
CA TYR A 306 21.82 5.01 -6.85
C TYR A 306 23.19 4.45 -7.22
N LYS A 307 23.42 4.14 -8.50
CA LYS A 307 24.75 3.72 -8.99
C LYS A 307 25.80 4.78 -8.64
N ASP A 308 25.53 6.02 -9.04
CA ASP A 308 26.44 7.15 -8.84
C ASP A 308 26.62 7.51 -7.34
N LEU A 309 25.62 7.26 -6.50
CA LEU A 309 25.68 7.50 -5.06
C LEU A 309 26.55 6.47 -4.33
N TYR A 310 26.38 5.18 -4.64
CA TYR A 310 27.02 4.09 -3.92
C TYR A 310 28.41 3.71 -4.45
N GLU A 311 28.77 4.15 -5.65
CA GLU A 311 30.15 4.04 -6.18
C GLU A 311 31.13 4.98 -5.47
N LYS A 312 30.64 6.07 -4.86
CA LYS A 312 31.48 7.08 -4.19
C LYS A 312 31.97 6.58 -2.83
N ASP A 313 33.21 6.93 -2.51
CA ASP A 313 33.75 6.76 -1.15
C ASP A 313 33.18 7.82 -0.19
N GLY A 314 33.08 7.49 1.10
CA GLY A 314 32.69 8.42 2.17
C GLY A 314 31.23 8.29 2.67
N GLY A 315 30.43 7.41 2.07
CA GLY A 315 29.12 7.00 2.61
C GLY A 315 29.23 5.87 3.65
N HIS A 316 28.09 5.30 4.05
CA HIS A 316 28.04 4.15 4.95
C HIS A 316 28.63 2.88 4.30
N ILE A 317 28.21 2.60 3.07
CA ILE A 317 28.69 1.45 2.30
C ILE A 317 29.02 1.86 0.87
N LYS A 318 30.04 1.21 0.31
CA LYS A 318 30.37 1.31 -1.11
C LYS A 318 29.82 0.08 -1.82
N ILE A 319 29.07 0.29 -2.90
CA ILE A 319 28.54 -0.78 -3.73
C ILE A 319 28.83 -0.40 -5.18
N GLU A 320 29.71 -1.15 -5.81
CA GLU A 320 30.11 -0.95 -7.20
C GLU A 320 29.18 -1.74 -8.14
N ASP A 321 28.95 -1.22 -9.34
CA ASP A 321 28.26 -1.91 -10.43
C ASP A 321 26.84 -2.43 -10.10
N ILE A 322 26.02 -1.61 -9.43
CA ILE A 322 24.60 -1.90 -9.22
C ILE A 322 23.90 -2.00 -10.60
N THR A 323 23.16 -3.08 -10.83
CA THR A 323 22.43 -3.36 -12.07
C THR A 323 21.13 -4.10 -11.78
N ALA A 324 20.30 -4.27 -12.81
CA ALA A 324 19.09 -5.06 -12.78
C ALA A 324 19.25 -6.33 -13.61
N ALA A 325 18.66 -7.42 -13.13
CA ALA A 325 18.74 -8.70 -13.80
C ALA A 325 17.42 -9.45 -13.75
N VAL A 326 17.21 -10.32 -14.73
CA VAL A 326 16.08 -11.23 -14.75
C VAL A 326 16.41 -12.43 -13.87
N TYR A 327 15.50 -12.74 -12.96
CA TYR A 327 15.57 -13.92 -12.10
C TYR A 327 15.45 -15.18 -12.96
N ASN A 328 16.27 -16.21 -12.74
CA ASN A 328 16.07 -17.55 -13.30
C ASN A 328 15.64 -17.59 -14.79
N ILE A 329 16.38 -16.88 -15.65
CA ILE A 329 16.03 -16.61 -17.06
C ILE A 329 15.54 -17.89 -17.76
N ARG A 330 16.36 -18.94 -17.76
CA ARG A 330 16.07 -20.22 -18.45
C ARG A 330 14.94 -21.04 -17.82
N ASN A 331 14.55 -20.76 -16.58
CA ASN A 331 13.53 -21.54 -15.85
C ASN A 331 12.39 -20.67 -15.32
N GLY A 332 11.86 -19.79 -16.18
CA GLY A 332 10.55 -19.18 -16.01
C GLY A 332 10.51 -17.78 -15.42
N GLY A 333 11.64 -17.13 -15.16
CA GLY A 333 11.60 -15.72 -14.76
C GLY A 333 11.44 -14.72 -15.91
N ILE A 334 11.40 -15.19 -17.17
CA ILE A 334 10.90 -14.43 -18.32
C ILE A 334 9.96 -15.30 -19.15
N ASN A 335 8.87 -14.71 -19.65
CA ASN A 335 7.93 -15.37 -20.56
C ASN A 335 7.31 -14.36 -21.53
N ALA A 336 6.91 -14.82 -22.72
CA ALA A 336 6.28 -13.99 -23.75
C ALA A 336 4.91 -14.54 -24.17
N ASP A 337 4.01 -13.62 -24.52
CA ASP A 337 2.71 -13.89 -25.13
C ASP A 337 2.54 -12.94 -26.33
N ASP A 338 2.76 -13.45 -27.55
CA ASP A 338 2.69 -12.63 -28.77
C ASP A 338 1.24 -12.39 -29.21
N TYR A 339 0.25 -13.11 -28.67
CA TYR A 339 -1.16 -12.82 -28.95
C TYR A 339 -1.64 -11.62 -28.15
N LYS A 340 -1.08 -11.39 -26.96
CA LYS A 340 -1.36 -10.22 -26.13
C LYS A 340 -0.34 -9.10 -26.27
N GLY A 341 0.84 -9.40 -26.85
CA GLY A 341 1.93 -8.42 -26.96
C GLY A 341 2.51 -8.12 -25.59
N GLU A 342 2.66 -9.17 -24.79
CA GLU A 342 3.05 -9.10 -23.38
C GLU A 342 4.36 -9.84 -23.11
N LEU A 343 5.21 -9.22 -22.29
CA LEU A 343 6.39 -9.82 -21.72
C LEU A 343 6.25 -9.84 -20.19
N THR A 344 6.25 -11.04 -19.60
CA THR A 344 6.27 -11.22 -18.16
C THR A 344 7.71 -11.36 -17.70
N VAL A 345 8.14 -10.55 -16.72
CA VAL A 345 9.51 -10.51 -16.24
C VAL A 345 9.52 -10.53 -14.72
N THR A 346 10.24 -11.48 -14.14
CA THR A 346 10.64 -11.49 -12.73
C THR A 346 12.07 -11.00 -12.64
N TYR A 347 12.30 -9.91 -11.91
CA TYR A 347 13.61 -9.25 -11.86
C TYR A 347 14.01 -8.85 -10.45
N TYR A 348 15.30 -8.51 -10.29
CA TYR A 348 15.92 -8.09 -9.04
C TYR A 348 17.03 -7.07 -9.31
N ILE A 349 17.48 -6.39 -8.25
CA ILE A 349 18.63 -5.49 -8.25
C ILE A 349 19.78 -6.17 -7.52
N ALA A 350 20.99 -6.10 -8.06
CA ALA A 350 22.20 -6.66 -7.46
C ALA A 350 23.47 -6.04 -8.06
N LYS A 351 24.65 -6.48 -7.60
CA LYS A 351 25.92 -6.20 -8.28
C LYS A 351 26.07 -7.04 -9.54
N LYS A 352 26.72 -6.48 -10.56
CA LYS A 352 26.96 -7.15 -11.85
C LYS A 352 27.69 -8.50 -11.73
N ASP A 353 28.67 -8.62 -10.83
CA ASP A 353 29.37 -9.89 -10.61
C ASP A 353 28.44 -10.97 -10.05
N LEU A 354 27.54 -10.61 -9.13
CA LEU A 354 26.55 -11.54 -8.57
C LEU A 354 25.51 -11.97 -9.61
N VAL A 355 25.18 -11.10 -10.56
CA VAL A 355 24.35 -11.44 -11.71
C VAL A 355 25.06 -12.45 -12.61
N THR A 356 26.36 -12.25 -12.86
CA THR A 356 27.17 -13.11 -13.72
C THR A 356 27.37 -14.50 -13.12
N GLU A 357 27.60 -14.59 -11.81
CA GLU A 357 27.71 -15.87 -11.08
C GLU A 357 26.37 -16.61 -10.96
N TYR A 358 25.25 -15.90 -11.15
CA TYR A 358 23.88 -16.37 -10.86
C TYR A 358 23.76 -17.22 -9.59
N ASN A 359 23.72 -16.55 -8.42
CA ASN A 359 23.54 -17.21 -7.13
C ASN A 359 22.21 -16.82 -6.47
N VAL A 360 21.21 -17.70 -6.57
CA VAL A 360 19.87 -17.49 -6.02
C VAL A 360 19.86 -17.17 -4.52
N ASN A 361 20.80 -17.73 -3.76
CA ASN A 361 20.88 -17.54 -2.31
C ASN A 361 21.37 -16.12 -1.93
N LYS A 362 21.92 -15.37 -2.89
CA LYS A 362 22.37 -13.99 -2.71
C LYS A 362 21.35 -12.96 -3.22
N ILE A 363 20.22 -13.40 -3.78
CA ILE A 363 19.15 -12.52 -4.24
C ILE A 363 18.24 -12.19 -3.06
N SER A 364 18.21 -10.92 -2.67
CA SER A 364 17.45 -10.47 -1.49
C SER A 364 15.93 -10.47 -1.73
N LYS A 365 15.51 -10.00 -2.89
CA LYS A 365 14.11 -9.84 -3.25
C LYS A 365 13.93 -9.82 -4.77
N THR A 366 12.78 -10.30 -5.23
CA THR A 366 12.37 -10.25 -6.63
C THR A 366 11.03 -9.52 -6.77
N TYR A 367 10.74 -9.08 -7.99
CA TYR A 367 9.44 -8.54 -8.37
C TYR A 367 9.04 -9.03 -9.76
N THR A 368 7.78 -9.45 -9.92
CA THR A 368 7.23 -9.90 -11.19
C THR A 368 6.29 -8.86 -11.75
N VAL A 369 6.43 -8.54 -13.03
CA VAL A 369 5.58 -7.58 -13.74
C VAL A 369 5.26 -8.09 -15.15
N ILE A 370 4.08 -7.73 -15.64
CA ILE A 370 3.67 -7.94 -17.03
C ILE A 370 3.77 -6.60 -17.75
N ARG A 371 4.47 -6.59 -18.88
CA ARG A 371 4.61 -5.41 -19.74
C ARG A 371 3.95 -5.68 -21.08
N SER A 372 2.88 -4.94 -21.34
CA SER A 372 2.16 -4.90 -22.60
C SER A 372 2.69 -3.80 -23.53
N GLY A 373 2.36 -3.88 -24.81
CA GLY A 373 2.69 -2.88 -25.81
C GLY A 373 3.67 -3.34 -26.88
N PHE A 374 4.07 -4.61 -26.83
CA PHE A 374 4.76 -5.27 -27.94
C PHE A 374 3.78 -5.55 -29.08
N LYS A 375 4.33 -5.89 -30.24
CA LYS A 375 3.55 -6.26 -31.42
C LYS A 375 2.72 -7.51 -31.15
N THR A 376 1.49 -7.55 -31.69
CA THR A 376 0.54 -8.65 -31.48
C THR A 376 0.22 -9.43 -32.74
N ILE A 377 -0.08 -10.72 -32.57
CA ILE A 377 -0.56 -11.62 -33.61
C ILE A 377 -2.08 -11.68 -33.58
N LYS A 378 -2.72 -11.64 -34.75
CA LYS A 378 -4.16 -11.87 -34.84
C LYS A 378 -4.47 -13.35 -34.63
N LYS A 379 -5.41 -13.64 -33.72
CA LYS A 379 -5.87 -15.00 -33.43
C LYS A 379 -6.28 -15.74 -34.71
N ASN A 380 -5.85 -16.99 -34.84
CA ASN A 380 -6.12 -17.87 -35.98
C ASN A 380 -5.63 -17.34 -37.34
N ALA A 381 -4.63 -16.45 -37.36
CA ALA A 381 -4.07 -15.91 -38.59
C ALA A 381 -2.53 -15.84 -38.52
N LEU A 382 -1.90 -15.83 -39.70
CA LEU A 382 -0.46 -15.57 -39.85
C LEU A 382 -0.17 -14.08 -40.10
N THR A 383 -0.97 -13.21 -39.47
CA THR A 383 -0.87 -11.76 -39.62
C THR A 383 -0.75 -11.10 -38.26
N ASP A 384 -0.12 -9.93 -38.22
CA ASP A 384 -0.17 -9.07 -37.05
C ASP A 384 -1.56 -8.46 -36.87
N SER A 385 -1.75 -7.70 -35.79
CA SER A 385 -3.00 -6.98 -35.52
C SER A 385 -3.40 -5.98 -36.60
N ASN A 386 -2.44 -5.49 -37.39
CA ASN A 386 -2.66 -4.55 -38.48
C ASN A 386 -2.95 -5.27 -39.81
N GLY A 387 -2.98 -6.60 -39.82
CA GLY A 387 -3.22 -7.41 -41.01
C GLY A 387 -2.00 -7.60 -41.90
N LYS A 388 -0.80 -7.15 -41.49
CA LYS A 388 0.44 -7.43 -42.21
C LYS A 388 0.81 -8.89 -42.00
N LYS A 389 1.17 -9.57 -43.08
CA LYS A 389 1.60 -10.97 -43.04
C LYS A 389 2.90 -11.09 -42.24
N ILE A 390 2.90 -12.00 -41.26
CA ILE A 390 4.06 -12.37 -40.44
C ILE A 390 4.78 -13.53 -41.12
N LEU A 391 4.01 -14.57 -41.49
CA LEU A 391 4.51 -15.76 -42.16
C LEU A 391 3.70 -16.03 -43.42
N THR A 392 4.38 -16.50 -44.45
CA THR A 392 3.79 -17.03 -45.68
C THR A 392 4.38 -18.38 -46.01
N PHE A 393 3.53 -19.30 -46.44
CA PHE A 393 3.93 -20.63 -46.83
C PHE A 393 3.52 -20.89 -48.27
N SER A 394 4.41 -21.51 -49.02
CA SER A 394 4.12 -22.02 -50.36
C SER A 394 4.90 -23.32 -50.61
N ILE A 395 4.56 -24.03 -51.68
CA ILE A 395 5.28 -25.24 -52.09
C ILE A 395 6.09 -24.91 -53.33
N GLY A 396 7.41 -24.99 -53.18
CA GLY A 396 8.36 -24.90 -54.28
C GLY A 396 8.45 -26.21 -55.06
N LYS A 397 8.70 -26.11 -56.36
CA LYS A 397 8.88 -27.26 -57.25
C LYS A 397 10.31 -27.28 -57.78
N ASN A 398 11.00 -28.39 -57.54
CA ASN A 398 12.23 -28.76 -58.24
C ASN A 398 11.86 -29.66 -59.42
N ASN A 399 12.14 -30.96 -59.34
CA ASN A 399 11.73 -31.96 -60.33
C ASN A 399 10.41 -32.67 -59.97
N GLY A 400 9.55 -31.98 -59.20
CA GLY A 400 8.31 -32.53 -58.68
C GLY A 400 7.33 -32.98 -59.76
N LYS A 401 6.64 -34.10 -59.51
CA LYS A 401 5.56 -34.63 -60.36
C LYS A 401 4.30 -34.82 -59.53
N ARG A 402 3.13 -34.53 -60.10
CA ARG A 402 1.82 -34.67 -59.43
C ARG A 402 1.61 -36.03 -58.77
N ASP A 403 1.87 -37.13 -59.47
CA ASP A 403 1.62 -38.47 -58.93
C ASP A 403 2.48 -38.77 -57.71
N LYS A 404 3.73 -38.26 -57.68
CA LYS A 404 4.61 -38.36 -56.50
C LYS A 404 4.08 -37.52 -55.33
N TRP A 405 3.56 -36.33 -55.61
CA TRP A 405 2.94 -35.49 -54.57
C TRP A 405 1.70 -36.15 -53.98
N LEU A 406 0.84 -36.71 -54.81
CA LEU A 406 -0.35 -37.42 -54.37
C LEU A 406 0.00 -38.68 -53.56
N ASP A 407 1.01 -39.43 -53.97
CA ASP A 407 1.44 -40.65 -53.27
C ASP A 407 2.12 -40.37 -51.91
N LYS A 408 2.70 -39.18 -51.72
CA LYS A 408 3.35 -38.77 -50.48
C LYS A 408 2.35 -38.63 -49.34
N GLU A 409 2.64 -39.31 -48.25
CA GLU A 409 1.97 -39.18 -46.95
C GLU A 409 2.93 -38.47 -45.98
N ILE A 410 2.40 -37.54 -45.18
CA ILE A 410 3.13 -36.87 -44.10
C ILE A 410 2.28 -36.99 -42.82
N LYS A 411 2.75 -37.81 -41.87
CA LYS A 411 2.04 -38.07 -40.61
C LYS A 411 2.57 -37.14 -39.52
N ASN A 412 1.90 -36.00 -39.31
CA ASN A 412 2.17 -35.04 -38.23
C ASN A 412 3.67 -34.77 -38.01
N ALA A 413 4.37 -34.42 -39.09
CA ALA A 413 5.79 -34.13 -39.03
C ALA A 413 6.01 -32.78 -38.35
N ALA A 414 6.45 -32.81 -37.09
CA ALA A 414 6.89 -31.62 -36.37
C ALA A 414 8.25 -31.18 -36.91
N LEU A 415 8.28 -30.04 -37.59
CA LEU A 415 9.50 -29.41 -38.10
C LEU A 415 10.17 -28.54 -37.03
N ILE A 416 9.34 -27.88 -36.22
CA ILE A 416 9.74 -27.14 -35.03
C ILE A 416 8.87 -27.65 -33.89
N ASP A 417 9.49 -28.04 -32.79
CA ASP A 417 8.77 -28.39 -31.56
C ASP A 417 9.56 -27.92 -30.35
N ARG A 418 8.96 -27.07 -29.53
CA ARG A 418 9.56 -26.60 -28.29
C ARG A 418 9.49 -27.72 -27.25
N ASN A 419 10.62 -28.03 -26.63
CA ASN A 419 10.66 -29.01 -25.55
C ASN A 419 10.04 -28.44 -24.26
N THR A 420 9.42 -29.31 -23.46
CA THR A 420 8.74 -28.94 -22.20
C THR A 420 9.61 -29.06 -20.95
N GLY A 421 10.92 -29.25 -21.11
CA GLY A 421 11.89 -29.41 -20.02
C GLY A 421 12.61 -28.12 -19.61
N ALA A 422 13.35 -28.18 -18.50
CA ALA A 422 14.28 -27.13 -18.11
C ALA A 422 15.40 -26.99 -19.16
N ILE A 423 15.67 -25.76 -19.58
CA ILE A 423 16.74 -25.46 -20.54
C ILE A 423 18.05 -25.46 -19.75
N LYS A 424 18.91 -26.45 -19.99
CA LYS A 424 20.23 -26.54 -19.35
C LYS A 424 21.25 -25.74 -20.14
N ASP A 425 22.35 -26.37 -20.52
CA ASP A 425 23.47 -25.76 -21.24
C ASP A 425 23.53 -26.16 -22.72
N ASP A 426 22.74 -27.15 -23.14
CA ASP A 426 22.64 -27.58 -24.53
C ASP A 426 21.41 -26.96 -25.20
N TYR A 427 21.60 -26.22 -26.29
CA TYR A 427 20.51 -25.57 -27.01
C TYR A 427 19.54 -26.56 -27.65
N SER A 428 19.95 -27.81 -27.88
CA SER A 428 19.05 -28.88 -28.32
C SER A 428 18.02 -29.27 -27.25
N ASP A 429 18.24 -28.90 -25.98
CA ASP A 429 17.25 -29.05 -24.91
C ASP A 429 16.06 -28.11 -25.09
N TRP A 430 16.18 -27.03 -25.88
CA TRP A 430 15.11 -26.05 -26.01
C TRP A 430 14.15 -26.35 -27.16
N PHE A 431 14.67 -26.74 -28.32
CA PHE A 431 13.88 -27.04 -29.51
C PHE A 431 14.35 -28.32 -30.20
N ASN A 432 13.39 -29.11 -30.67
CA ASN A 432 13.60 -30.17 -31.62
C ASN A 432 13.32 -29.65 -33.04
N LEU A 433 14.36 -29.64 -33.87
CA LEU A 433 14.28 -29.16 -35.25
C LEU A 433 14.48 -30.30 -36.22
N LYS A 434 13.56 -30.44 -37.18
CA LYS A 434 13.64 -31.47 -38.22
C LYS A 434 13.60 -30.84 -39.61
N SER A 435 14.56 -31.24 -40.43
CA SER A 435 14.73 -30.75 -41.80
C SER A 435 14.49 -31.81 -42.86
N GLU A 436 14.02 -33.00 -42.49
CA GLU A 436 13.98 -34.16 -43.40
C GLU A 436 12.75 -34.18 -44.31
N VAL A 437 11.69 -33.46 -43.96
CA VAL A 437 10.41 -33.48 -44.67
C VAL A 437 10.29 -32.25 -45.56
N LEU A 438 10.05 -32.46 -46.86
CA LEU A 438 9.91 -31.38 -47.85
C LEU A 438 11.10 -30.41 -47.87
N ASN A 439 12.32 -30.94 -47.76
CA ASN A 439 13.54 -30.18 -48.02
C ASN A 439 13.89 -30.15 -49.52
N ASN A 440 14.92 -29.38 -49.87
CA ASN A 440 15.37 -29.22 -51.26
C ASN A 440 15.76 -30.54 -51.96
N ASN A 441 16.07 -31.58 -51.18
CA ASN A 441 16.50 -32.90 -51.66
C ASN A 441 15.40 -33.98 -51.53
N ASP A 442 14.16 -33.62 -51.15
CA ASP A 442 13.09 -34.61 -50.99
C ASP A 442 12.79 -35.27 -52.34
N THR A 443 12.77 -36.61 -52.33
CA THR A 443 12.55 -37.47 -53.50
C THR A 443 11.25 -37.22 -54.27
N VAL A 444 10.28 -36.56 -53.61
CA VAL A 444 9.03 -36.10 -54.24
C VAL A 444 9.23 -34.94 -55.19
N GLY A 445 10.35 -34.22 -55.10
CA GLY A 445 10.71 -33.08 -55.95
C GLY A 445 9.99 -31.77 -55.59
N TYR A 446 9.38 -31.69 -54.42
CA TYR A 446 8.75 -30.49 -53.85
C TYR A 446 9.38 -30.16 -52.50
N HIS A 447 9.44 -28.88 -52.16
CA HIS A 447 9.97 -28.38 -50.90
C HIS A 447 9.08 -27.30 -50.29
N LEU A 448 9.14 -27.14 -48.97
CA LEU A 448 8.42 -26.09 -48.25
C LEU A 448 9.16 -24.76 -48.40
N ILE A 449 8.43 -23.71 -48.78
CA ILE A 449 8.91 -22.34 -48.79
C ILE A 449 8.26 -21.59 -47.63
N LEU A 450 9.08 -20.93 -46.81
CA LEU A 450 8.67 -20.04 -45.74
C LEU A 450 9.17 -18.63 -46.10
N ASN A 451 8.28 -17.63 -46.10
CA ASN A 451 8.64 -16.24 -46.38
C ASN A 451 9.44 -15.98 -47.66
N GLY A 452 9.23 -16.83 -48.69
CA GLY A 452 9.89 -16.73 -49.99
C GLY A 452 11.22 -17.48 -50.10
N GLU A 453 11.71 -18.08 -49.01
CA GLU A 453 12.92 -18.89 -49.00
C GLU A 453 12.60 -20.34 -48.66
N SER A 454 13.49 -21.27 -49.02
CA SER A 454 13.33 -22.67 -48.62
C SER A 454 13.36 -22.78 -47.10
N TYR A 455 12.42 -23.51 -46.50
CA TYR A 455 12.36 -23.71 -45.05
C TYR A 455 13.68 -24.24 -44.49
N SER A 456 14.37 -25.12 -45.23
CA SER A 456 15.67 -25.65 -44.79
C SER A 456 16.76 -24.59 -44.68
N SER A 457 16.60 -23.45 -45.38
CA SER A 457 17.49 -22.29 -45.27
C SER A 457 17.08 -21.33 -44.15
N MET A 458 15.83 -21.42 -43.69
CA MET A 458 15.27 -20.63 -42.60
C MET A 458 15.13 -21.43 -41.30
N LEU A 459 15.83 -22.55 -41.18
CA LEU A 459 15.78 -23.37 -39.97
C LEU A 459 16.30 -22.53 -38.80
N PRO A 460 15.44 -22.21 -37.82
CA PRO A 460 15.85 -21.37 -36.70
C PRO A 460 16.98 -22.06 -35.95
N SER A 461 18.18 -21.47 -35.92
CA SER A 461 19.36 -22.09 -35.30
C SER A 461 19.66 -21.53 -33.91
N ALA A 462 20.49 -22.22 -33.13
CA ALA A 462 20.98 -21.68 -31.86
C ALA A 462 21.74 -20.34 -32.06
N GLN A 463 22.46 -20.21 -33.18
CA GLN A 463 23.16 -18.97 -33.54
C GLN A 463 22.19 -17.80 -33.76
N GLU A 464 21.00 -18.10 -34.29
CA GLU A 464 19.91 -17.12 -34.53
C GLU A 464 18.89 -17.09 -33.38
N GLN A 465 19.23 -17.69 -32.24
CA GLN A 465 18.38 -17.76 -31.05
C GLN A 465 16.99 -18.39 -31.31
N PHE A 466 16.93 -19.31 -32.27
CA PHE A 466 15.73 -19.96 -32.75
C PHE A 466 14.66 -19.02 -33.31
N LEU A 467 15.05 -17.79 -33.66
CA LEU A 467 14.14 -16.79 -34.19
C LEU A 467 13.94 -16.96 -35.69
N ILE A 468 12.70 -16.79 -36.13
CA ILE A 468 12.34 -16.75 -37.54
C ILE A 468 12.14 -15.30 -37.94
N LYS A 469 12.84 -14.91 -39.02
CA LYS A 469 12.62 -13.63 -39.68
C LYS A 469 11.22 -13.60 -40.27
N THR A 470 10.43 -12.60 -39.90
CA THR A 470 9.08 -12.45 -40.46
C THR A 470 9.16 -12.00 -41.92
N GLN A 471 8.03 -11.96 -42.62
CA GLN A 471 7.97 -11.39 -43.96
C GLN A 471 8.37 -9.89 -43.96
N ASP A 472 8.24 -9.22 -42.82
CA ASP A 472 8.84 -7.92 -42.57
C ASP A 472 10.31 -8.08 -42.22
N THR A 473 11.21 -7.47 -43.01
CA THR A 473 12.64 -7.82 -42.95
C THR A 473 13.35 -7.44 -41.65
N ASP A 474 12.74 -6.58 -40.84
CA ASP A 474 13.38 -6.05 -39.64
C ASP A 474 12.85 -6.70 -38.35
N GLN A 475 11.90 -7.63 -38.47
CA GLN A 475 11.22 -8.24 -37.33
C GLN A 475 11.48 -9.74 -37.24
N HIS A 476 11.60 -10.22 -36.01
CA HIS A 476 11.81 -11.62 -35.70
C HIS A 476 10.73 -12.14 -34.74
N ILE A 477 10.45 -13.43 -34.81
CA ILE A 477 9.44 -14.07 -33.96
C ILE A 477 9.86 -15.49 -33.59
N LEU A 478 9.49 -15.93 -32.39
CA LEU A 478 9.68 -17.32 -31.97
C LEU A 478 8.41 -18.14 -32.27
N ILE A 479 8.57 -19.23 -33.01
CA ILE A 479 7.51 -20.23 -33.22
C ILE A 479 7.75 -21.37 -32.24
N GLN A 480 6.74 -21.71 -31.44
CA GLN A 480 6.81 -22.84 -30.51
C GLN A 480 6.67 -24.18 -31.25
N ARG A 481 5.78 -24.24 -32.25
CA ARG A 481 5.49 -25.48 -32.96
C ARG A 481 5.12 -25.22 -34.42
N LEU A 482 5.67 -26.03 -35.31
CA LEU A 482 5.33 -26.08 -36.73
C LEU A 482 5.15 -27.54 -37.13
N ILE A 483 3.92 -27.95 -37.44
CA ILE A 483 3.59 -29.33 -37.83
C ILE A 483 3.04 -29.35 -39.26
N LEU A 484 3.49 -30.34 -40.03
CA LEU A 484 2.97 -30.67 -41.34
C LEU A 484 2.17 -31.97 -41.30
N SER A 485 1.02 -32.00 -41.97
CA SER A 485 0.29 -33.24 -42.22
C SER A 485 -0.31 -33.28 -43.63
N LYS A 486 -0.29 -34.46 -44.23
CA LYS A 486 -0.82 -34.70 -45.57
C LYS A 486 -1.22 -36.16 -45.71
N ASP A 487 -2.48 -36.38 -46.08
CA ASP A 487 -2.95 -37.72 -46.41
C ASP A 487 -2.54 -38.12 -47.84
N LYS A 488 -2.32 -39.41 -48.02
CA LYS A 488 -2.12 -40.00 -49.34
C LYS A 488 -3.37 -39.77 -50.20
N GLY A 489 -3.17 -39.37 -51.46
CA GLY A 489 -4.23 -39.02 -52.40
C GLY A 489 -4.80 -37.60 -52.25
N ASN A 490 -4.45 -36.86 -51.20
CA ASN A 490 -4.84 -35.46 -51.03
C ASN A 490 -3.81 -34.51 -51.69
N GLU A 491 -4.25 -33.42 -52.33
CA GLU A 491 -3.34 -32.39 -52.86
C GLU A 491 -2.90 -31.38 -51.80
N ASN A 492 -3.68 -31.21 -50.75
CA ASN A 492 -3.45 -30.20 -49.72
C ASN A 492 -2.44 -30.70 -48.69
N LEU A 493 -1.44 -29.87 -48.41
CA LEU A 493 -0.60 -29.95 -47.23
C LEU A 493 -1.24 -29.10 -46.13
N ASN A 494 -1.57 -29.70 -45.00
CA ASN A 494 -2.03 -28.99 -43.81
C ASN A 494 -0.83 -28.54 -42.99
N ILE A 495 -0.90 -27.31 -42.51
CA ILE A 495 0.14 -26.67 -41.71
C ILE A 495 -0.50 -26.18 -40.42
N GLU A 496 0.11 -26.53 -39.29
CA GLU A 496 -0.25 -26.03 -37.98
C GLU A 496 0.91 -25.22 -37.39
N VAL A 497 0.64 -23.99 -36.96
CA VAL A 497 1.63 -23.08 -36.36
C VAL A 497 1.15 -22.67 -34.97
N LEU A 498 2.03 -22.81 -33.97
CA LEU A 498 1.82 -22.31 -32.61
C LEU A 498 2.88 -21.26 -32.29
N PHE A 499 2.44 -20.04 -32.00
CA PHE A 499 3.29 -18.94 -31.51
C PHE A 499 3.33 -18.90 -29.98
N MET A 500 4.30 -18.16 -29.42
CA MET A 500 4.39 -17.94 -27.97
C MET A 500 3.10 -17.33 -27.39
N GLY A 501 2.62 -17.88 -26.28
CA GLY A 501 1.34 -17.49 -25.64
C GLY A 501 0.10 -18.17 -26.25
N GLY A 502 0.27 -18.99 -27.30
CA GLY A 502 -0.83 -19.70 -27.93
C GLY A 502 -1.37 -20.85 -27.10
N ASP A 503 -2.66 -21.15 -27.26
CA ASP A 503 -3.27 -22.36 -26.72
C ASP A 503 -2.88 -23.57 -27.59
N GLU A 504 -2.21 -24.55 -26.99
CA GLU A 504 -1.74 -25.76 -27.68
C GLU A 504 -2.86 -26.54 -28.36
N ASN A 505 -4.10 -26.39 -27.90
CA ASN A 505 -5.28 -27.03 -28.50
C ASN A 505 -5.84 -26.26 -29.69
N ASN A 506 -5.44 -25.00 -29.85
CA ASN A 506 -5.96 -24.09 -30.88
C ASN A 506 -4.81 -23.42 -31.67
N PRO A 507 -3.92 -24.18 -32.33
CA PRO A 507 -2.90 -23.60 -33.20
C PRO A 507 -3.54 -22.96 -34.45
N VAL A 508 -2.79 -22.08 -35.13
CA VAL A 508 -3.20 -21.54 -36.43
C VAL A 508 -3.11 -22.65 -37.46
N LYS A 509 -4.24 -23.03 -38.08
CA LYS A 509 -4.32 -24.10 -39.09
C LYS A 509 -4.72 -23.54 -40.45
N PHE A 510 -4.04 -24.00 -41.50
CA PHE A 510 -4.38 -23.68 -42.88
C PHE A 510 -3.79 -24.75 -43.80
N SER A 511 -4.19 -24.71 -45.08
CA SER A 511 -3.71 -25.67 -46.07
C SER A 511 -3.17 -24.95 -47.30
N ILE A 512 -2.11 -25.51 -47.87
CA ILE A 512 -1.50 -25.05 -49.12
C ILE A 512 -1.36 -26.22 -50.10
N LYS A 513 -1.18 -25.94 -51.38
CA LYS A 513 -0.93 -26.94 -52.42
C LYS A 513 0.11 -26.45 -53.43
N PRO A 514 0.74 -27.34 -54.20
CA PRO A 514 1.65 -26.92 -55.27
C PRO A 514 0.93 -26.03 -56.28
N ASN A 515 1.52 -24.89 -56.62
CA ASN A 515 0.97 -23.99 -57.65
C ASN A 515 1.15 -24.57 -59.07
N HIS A 516 2.16 -25.42 -59.25
CA HIS A 516 2.50 -26.04 -60.53
C HIS A 516 2.88 -27.51 -60.32
N TYR A 517 2.39 -28.39 -61.21
CA TYR A 517 2.65 -29.83 -61.19
C TYR A 517 3.78 -30.24 -62.11
#